data_AF-A0A8T4YNP5-F1
#
_entry.id   AF-A0A8T4YNP5-F1
#
_cell.length_a   1.000
_cell.length_b   1.000
_cell.length_c   1.000
_cell.angle_alpha   90.00
_cell.angle_beta   90.00
_cell.angle_gamma   90.00
#
_symmetry.space_group_name_H-M   'P 1'
#
loop_
_entity.id
_entity.type
_entity.pdbx_description
1 polymer ?
#
loop_
_entity_poly.entity_id
_entity_poly.type
_entity_poly.pdbx_seq_one_letter_code
_entity_poly.pdbx_strand_id
1 'polypeptide(L)'
;RVLLVDDLITTGLSLRRAAKAITAEGGIVNDAVVLLDREEGGGEKLKKSGIRLHALLNISEVAKMLYETGAINEEQLKTILKQVKKE
;
A
#
# COMPACT_ATOMS: atom_id res chain seq x y z
N ARG A 1 17.63 -12.09 7.04
CA ARG A 1 16.57 -11.65 6.09
C ARG A 1 15.40 -11.16 6.93
N VAL A 2 14.77 -10.04 6.56
CA VAL A 2 13.66 -9.42 7.31
C VAL A 2 12.51 -9.15 6.35
N LEU A 3 11.29 -9.51 6.77
CA LEU A 3 10.05 -9.18 6.08
C LEU A 3 9.44 -7.95 6.77
N LEU A 4 9.11 -6.92 5.99
CA LEU A 4 8.32 -5.81 6.53
C LEU A 4 6.84 -6.16 6.51
N VAL A 5 6.14 -5.85 7.59
CA VAL A 5 4.69 -6.02 7.72
C VAL A 5 4.10 -4.71 8.21
N ASP A 6 3.06 -4.22 7.55
CA ASP A 6 2.35 -2.99 7.92
C ASP A 6 0.83 -3.15 7.70
N ASP A 7 0.03 -2.24 8.25
CA ASP A 7 -1.42 -2.26 8.06
C ASP A 7 -1.79 -1.81 6.65
N LEU A 8 -1.24 -0.69 6.18
CA LEU A 8 -1.54 -0.14 4.87
C LEU A 8 -0.35 0.58 4.26
N ILE A 9 -0.43 0.82 2.96
CA ILE A 9 0.55 1.64 2.25
C ILE A 9 -0.13 2.73 1.43
N THR A 10 0.45 3.94 1.48
CA THR A 10 0.16 5.05 0.56
C THR A 10 1.32 5.22 -0.42
N THR A 11 2.25 6.12 -0.13
CA THR A 11 3.43 6.42 -0.93
C THR A 11 4.63 5.50 -0.64
N GLY A 12 4.53 4.64 0.38
CA GLY A 12 5.59 3.72 0.80
C GLY A 12 6.77 4.37 1.54
N LEU A 13 6.70 5.65 1.91
CA LEU A 13 7.82 6.35 2.57
C LEU A 13 8.24 5.68 3.90
N SER A 14 7.27 5.28 4.73
CA SER A 14 7.54 4.63 6.03
C SER A 14 8.27 3.31 5.85
N LEU A 15 7.76 2.42 4.99
CA LEU A 15 8.39 1.14 4.67
C LEU A 15 9.79 1.30 4.07
N ARG A 16 10.00 2.30 3.19
CA ARG A 16 11.34 2.61 2.64
C ARG A 16 12.33 3.08 3.70
N ARG A 17 11.88 3.89 4.67
CA ARG A 17 12.72 4.33 5.81
C ARG A 17 13.09 3.15 6.69
N ALA A 18 12.13 2.29 7.02
CA ALA A 18 12.37 1.07 7.79
C ALA A 18 13.35 0.13 7.08
N ALA A 19 13.14 -0.11 5.78
CA ALA A 19 14.05 -0.92 4.97
C ALA A 19 15.47 -0.34 4.98
N LYS A 20 15.61 0.98 4.76
CA LYS A 20 16.92 1.64 4.79
C LYS A 20 17.63 1.46 6.14
N ALA A 21 16.92 1.64 7.24
CA ALA A 21 17.47 1.45 8.59
C ALA A 21 17.95 0.00 8.80
N ILE A 22 17.15 -1.00 8.41
CA ILE A 22 17.53 -2.42 8.52
C ILE A 22 18.74 -2.75 7.63
N THR A 23 18.77 -2.24 6.40
CA THR A 23 19.88 -2.50 5.47
C THR A 23 21.19 -1.84 5.92
N ALA A 24 21.13 -0.71 6.63
CA ALA A 24 22.32 -0.06 7.17
C ALA A 24 23.03 -0.93 8.23
N GLU A 25 22.29 -1.79 8.92
CA GLU A 25 22.80 -2.74 9.92
C GLU A 25 23.12 -4.14 9.33
N GLY A 26 23.25 -4.24 7.99
CA GLY A 26 23.54 -5.51 7.31
C GLY A 26 22.33 -6.43 7.11
N GLY A 27 21.12 -5.97 7.44
CA GLY A 27 19.89 -6.70 7.16
C GLY A 27 19.55 -6.73 5.66
N ILE A 28 18.78 -7.73 5.25
CA ILE A 28 18.32 -7.89 3.86
C ILE A 28 16.79 -7.80 3.87
N VAL A 29 16.25 -6.80 3.16
CA VAL A 29 14.82 -6.54 3.02
C VAL A 29 14.47 -6.55 1.53
N ASN A 30 13.80 -7.62 1.08
CA ASN A 30 13.41 -7.78 -0.32
C ASN A 30 11.88 -7.76 -0.50
N ASP A 31 11.12 -7.91 0.59
CA ASP A 31 9.68 -8.08 0.55
C ASP A 31 9.02 -7.24 1.66
N ALA A 32 7.83 -6.74 1.35
CA ALA A 32 6.92 -6.10 2.30
C ALA A 32 5.51 -6.66 2.10
N VAL A 33 4.79 -6.92 3.19
CA VAL A 33 3.39 -7.33 3.18
C VAL A 33 2.55 -6.25 3.84
N VAL A 34 1.41 -5.91 3.23
CA VAL A 34 0.42 -4.99 3.82
C VAL A 34 -0.98 -5.57 3.71
N LEU A 35 -1.86 -5.20 4.63
CA LEU A 35 -3.28 -5.55 4.52
C LEU A 35 -3.95 -4.77 3.38
N LEU A 36 -3.67 -3.47 3.26
CA LEU A 36 -4.33 -2.59 2.28
C LEU A 36 -3.34 -1.73 1.48
N ASP A 37 -3.37 -1.82 0.16
CA ASP A 37 -2.76 -0.82 -0.74
C ASP A 37 -3.77 0.28 -1.06
N ARG A 38 -3.44 1.53 -0.71
CA ARG A 38 -4.25 2.71 -1.06
C ARG A 38 -4.06 3.15 -2.52
N GLU A 39 -3.22 2.47 -3.28
CA GLU A 39 -2.97 2.71 -4.71
C GLU A 39 -2.41 4.12 -4.97
N GLU A 40 -1.68 4.69 -4.01
CA GLU A 40 -1.04 6.01 -4.07
C GLU A 40 0.46 5.88 -4.45
N GLY A 41 0.75 4.98 -5.40
CA GLY A 41 2.09 4.79 -5.97
C GLY A 41 3.13 4.11 -5.07
N GLY A 42 2.74 3.63 -3.89
CA GLY A 42 3.66 3.01 -2.91
C GLY A 42 4.37 1.76 -3.42
N GLY A 43 3.64 0.85 -4.10
CA GLY A 43 4.21 -0.36 -4.69
C GLY A 43 5.35 -0.07 -5.67
N GLU A 44 5.15 0.89 -6.58
CA GLU A 44 6.18 1.29 -7.55
C GLU A 44 7.39 1.96 -6.89
N LYS A 45 7.17 2.80 -5.87
CA LYS A 45 8.24 3.44 -5.10
C LYS A 45 9.06 2.42 -4.31
N LEU A 46 8.44 1.37 -3.76
CA LEU A 46 9.12 0.25 -3.12
C LEU A 46 9.89 -0.61 -4.12
N LYS A 47 9.30 -0.92 -5.27
CA LYS A 47 9.94 -1.70 -6.34
C LYS A 47 11.21 -1.02 -6.85
N LYS A 48 11.20 0.32 -7.01
CA LYS A 48 12.41 1.12 -7.31
C LYS A 48 13.50 1.03 -6.24
N SER A 49 13.13 0.68 -5.01
CA SER A 49 14.05 0.45 -3.88
C SER A 49 14.45 -1.03 -3.73
N GLY A 50 14.10 -1.89 -4.69
CA GLY A 50 14.42 -3.32 -4.66
C GLY A 50 13.49 -4.17 -3.77
N ILE A 51 12.36 -3.61 -3.33
CA ILE A 51 11.43 -4.27 -2.41
C ILE A 51 10.15 -4.62 -3.15
N ARG A 52 9.75 -5.89 -3.11
CA ARG A 52 8.47 -6.36 -3.65
C ARG A 52 7.37 -6.17 -2.60
N LEU A 53 6.34 -5.41 -2.95
CA LEU A 53 5.13 -5.29 -2.15
C LEU A 53 4.17 -6.44 -2.45
N HIS A 54 3.57 -6.99 -1.39
CA HIS A 54 2.45 -7.93 -1.43
C HIS A 54 1.29 -7.32 -0.63
N ALA A 55 0.24 -6.87 -1.31
CA ALA A 55 -0.96 -6.34 -0.66
C ALA A 55 -2.07 -7.38 -0.67
N LEU A 56 -2.80 -7.52 0.45
CA LEU A 56 -3.95 -8.41 0.50
C LEU A 56 -5.18 -7.82 -0.19
N LEU A 57 -5.39 -6.51 -0.05
CA LEU A 57 -6.53 -5.79 -0.61
C LEU A 57 -6.08 -4.49 -1.27
N ASN A 58 -6.74 -4.10 -2.35
CA ASN A 58 -6.62 -2.77 -2.93
C ASN A 58 -7.79 -1.87 -2.50
N ILE A 59 -7.56 -0.58 -2.28
CA ILE A 59 -8.62 0.35 -1.86
C ILE A 59 -9.75 0.45 -2.88
N SER A 60 -9.46 0.34 -4.19
CA SER A 60 -10.49 0.35 -5.23
C SER A 60 -11.41 -0.88 -5.16
N GLU A 61 -10.89 -2.04 -4.76
CA GLU A 61 -11.68 -3.26 -4.54
C GLU A 61 -12.54 -3.14 -3.28
N VAL A 62 -11.94 -2.67 -2.18
CA VAL A 62 -12.65 -2.44 -0.91
C VAL A 62 -13.77 -1.42 -1.08
N ALA A 63 -13.52 -0.31 -1.78
CA ALA A 63 -14.53 0.72 -2.02
C ALA A 63 -15.73 0.18 -2.83
N LYS A 64 -15.48 -0.67 -3.84
CA LYS A 64 -16.55 -1.32 -4.61
C LYS A 64 -17.37 -2.27 -3.74
N MET A 65 -16.71 -3.13 -2.94
CA MET A 65 -17.41 -4.04 -2.02
C MET A 65 -18.26 -3.29 -0.99
N LEU A 66 -17.74 -2.19 -0.44
CA LEU A 66 -18.49 -1.36 0.51
C LEU A 66 -19.71 -0.69 -0.14
N TYR A 67 -19.61 -0.31 -1.42
CA TYR A 67 -20.75 0.22 -2.17
C TYR A 67 -21.80 -0.86 -2.45
N GLU A 68 -21.38 -2.04 -2.90
CA GLU A 68 -22.25 -3.18 -3.21
C GLU A 68 -23.01 -3.69 -1.98
N THR A 69 -22.40 -3.60 -0.79
CA THR A 69 -23.04 -3.96 0.48
C THR A 69 -23.90 -2.83 1.07
N GLY A 70 -23.96 -1.67 0.43
CA GLY A 70 -24.70 -0.50 0.90
C GLY A 70 -24.07 0.22 2.10
N ALA A 71 -22.82 -0.10 2.45
CA ALA A 71 -22.09 0.55 3.54
C ALA A 71 -21.64 1.97 3.20
N ILE A 72 -21.44 2.27 1.91
CA ILE A 72 -21.18 3.62 1.40
C ILE A 72 -22.10 3.94 0.21
N ASN A 73 -22.36 5.23 0.00
CA ASN A 73 -23.14 5.71 -1.14
C ASN A 73 -22.27 6.01 -2.36
N GLU A 74 -22.91 6.35 -3.49
CA GLU A 74 -22.21 6.63 -4.75
C GLU A 74 -21.27 7.84 -4.68
N GLU A 75 -21.61 8.86 -3.90
CA GLU A 75 -20.78 10.05 -3.70
C GLU A 75 -19.48 9.71 -2.96
N GLN A 76 -19.59 8.91 -1.90
CA GLN A 76 -18.45 8.40 -1.13
C GLN A 76 -17.55 7.52 -2.01
N LEU A 77 -18.14 6.61 -2.79
CA LEU A 77 -17.39 5.78 -3.75
C LEU A 77 -16.61 6.63 -4.76
N LYS A 78 -17.27 7.62 -5.38
CA LYS A 78 -16.62 8.55 -6.32
C LYS A 78 -15.49 9.32 -5.66
N THR A 79 -15.68 9.75 -4.41
CA THR A 79 -14.67 10.49 -3.65
C THR A 79 -13.43 9.64 -3.40
N ILE A 80 -13.59 8.37 -2.99
CA ILE A 80 -12.48 7.44 -2.77
C ILE A 80 -11.73 7.16 -4.09
N LEU A 81 -12.45 6.81 -5.16
CA LEU A 81 -11.82 6.48 -6.46
C LEU A 81 -11.10 7.69 -7.10
N LYS A 82 -11.52 8.92 -6.77
CA LYS A 82 -10.83 10.13 -7.23
C LYS A 82 -9.47 10.33 -6.56
N GLN A 83 -9.28 9.85 -5.32
CA GLN A 83 -7.99 9.92 -4.64
C GLN A 83 -6.97 8.97 -5.29
N VAL A 84 -7.39 7.79 -5.73
CA VAL A 84 -6.52 6.82 -6.44
C VAL A 84 -5.97 7.40 -7.74
N LYS A 85 -6.78 8.15 -8.50
CA LYS A 85 -6.39 8.72 -9.81
C LYS A 85 -5.48 9.96 -9.74
N LYS A 86 -5.13 10.44 -8.54
CA LYS A 86 -4.41 11.71 -8.36
C LYS A 86 -2.89 11.57 -8.31
N GLU A 87 -2.35 10.36 -8.44
CA GLU A 87 -0.91 10.10 -8.59
C GLU A 87 -0.56 9.55 -9.98
#